data_AF-A0A0W0ZGL0-F1
#
_entry.id   AF-A0A0W0ZGL0-F1
#
_cell.length_a   1.000
_cell.length_b   1.000
_cell.length_c   1.000
_cell.angle_alpha   90.00
_cell.angle_beta   90.00
_cell.angle_gamma   90.00
#
_symmetry.space_group_name_H-M   'P 1'
#
loop_
_entity.id
_entity.type
_entity.pdbx_description
1 polymer ?
#
loop_
_entity_poly.entity_id
_entity_poly.type
_entity_poly.pdbx_seq_one_letter_code
_entity_poly.pdbx_strand_id
1 'polypeptide(L)'
;MDINLIVYAAPIFLILIVVEWFLKSEAYQLNDSINNFSTGIFEQIASLPARGLVIFGYYYISEHYALLSINPHLISSWIILWLSVDFCYYWYHRASHRCNFFWIGHSVHHQSELFNLSVALRQGYWQTLTSWVFYLPLALIGFPTWMFILVSSCNTIYQFWIHTESINKMGWFEKIFNTPSHHRVHHGKNPQYIDKNYAGSLIIWDKFFGTYEPEIAPAEYGVTEPLDSWNPLYANIKVIKDLMYYGKNLKNKLDIIRALFMPPEWIIHRLQQKHQNIPKRIVQHKNDKSPKLYMLVNLALAIVLYTYLSFIFVASSLSSWLIGAFIIYTLYTLGAAANGKQKILIIEIMRSILILFILIILNMHLFFSLGVTILFLLINLCLFYFELLKSQPYTPSISV
;
A
#
# COMPACT_ATOMS: atom_id res chain seq x y z
N MET A 1 1.31 7.45 -25.88
CA MET A 1 2.13 6.68 -24.93
C MET A 1 2.16 7.50 -23.67
N ASP A 2 1.28 7.21 -22.72
CA ASP A 2 1.14 8.04 -21.54
C ASP A 2 2.34 7.81 -20.62
N ILE A 3 3.08 8.89 -20.34
CA ILE A 3 4.24 8.84 -19.46
C ILE A 3 3.73 8.58 -18.04
N ASN A 4 3.95 7.37 -17.53
CA ASN A 4 3.72 7.06 -16.13
C ASN A 4 4.92 7.53 -15.30
N LEU A 5 4.87 8.79 -14.83
CA LEU A 5 5.94 9.39 -14.04
C LEU A 5 6.34 8.56 -12.81
N ILE A 6 5.39 7.82 -12.21
CA ILE A 6 5.64 7.01 -11.02
C ILE A 6 6.60 5.86 -11.34
N VAL A 7 6.45 5.21 -12.50
CA VAL A 7 7.36 4.14 -12.95
C VAL A 7 8.79 4.67 -13.13
N TYR A 8 8.94 5.88 -13.67
CA TYR A 8 10.24 6.53 -13.81
C TYR A 8 10.84 7.00 -12.47
N ALA A 9 10.02 7.31 -11.48
CA ALA A 9 10.48 7.66 -10.12
C ALA A 9 10.90 6.43 -9.30
N ALA A 10 10.44 5.23 -9.64
CA ALA A 10 10.69 4.02 -8.86
C ALA A 10 12.18 3.70 -8.60
N PRO A 11 13.11 3.83 -9.57
CA PRO A 11 14.53 3.64 -9.31
C PRO A 11 15.08 4.63 -8.27
N ILE A 12 14.62 5.88 -8.31
CA ILE A 12 15.03 6.91 -7.34
C ILE A 12 14.52 6.54 -5.95
N PHE A 13 13.26 6.09 -5.84
CA PHE A 13 12.70 5.62 -4.57
C PHE A 13 13.48 4.45 -3.97
N LEU A 14 13.86 3.47 -4.79
CA LEU A 14 14.67 2.33 -4.34
C LEU A 14 16.06 2.77 -3.84
N ILE A 15 16.72 3.68 -4.56
CA ILE A 15 18.00 4.24 -4.14
C ILE A 15 17.85 4.98 -2.80
N LEU A 16 16.84 5.84 -2.65
CA LEU A 16 16.61 6.60 -1.43
C LEU A 16 16.28 5.70 -0.23
N ILE A 17 15.51 4.63 -0.43
CA ILE A 17 15.25 3.62 0.61
C ILE A 17 16.55 2.94 1.05
N VAL A 18 17.43 2.57 0.11
CA VAL A 18 18.72 1.95 0.44
C VAL A 18 19.62 2.95 1.18
N VAL A 19 19.66 4.21 0.75
CA VAL A 19 20.42 5.27 1.43
C VAL A 19 19.89 5.48 2.85
N GLU A 20 18.58 5.58 3.05
CA GLU A 20 18.00 5.71 4.39
C GLU A 20 18.31 4.48 5.24
N TRP A 21 18.24 3.27 4.69
CA TRP A 21 18.58 2.06 5.42
C TRP A 21 20.02 2.08 5.98
N PHE A 22 20.98 2.65 5.24
CA PHE A 22 22.35 2.85 5.76
C PHE A 22 22.44 3.92 6.86
N LEU A 23 21.55 4.92 6.85
CA LEU A 23 21.54 6.02 7.83
C LEU A 23 20.74 5.70 9.10
N LYS A 24 19.69 4.88 8.97
CA LYS A 24 18.62 4.67 9.95
C LYS A 24 18.16 3.21 9.97
N SER A 25 19.12 2.28 10.02
CA SER A 25 18.85 0.83 9.92
C SER A 25 17.86 0.30 10.97
N GLU A 26 17.80 0.93 12.14
CA GLU A 26 16.87 0.58 13.23
C GLU A 26 15.40 0.87 12.91
N ALA A 27 15.13 1.76 11.96
CA ALA A 27 13.78 2.05 11.48
C ALA A 27 13.24 0.99 10.51
N TYR A 28 14.06 0.00 10.14
CA TYR A 28 13.72 -1.03 9.15
C TYR A 28 13.67 -2.43 9.77
N GLN A 29 12.61 -3.17 9.44
CA GLN A 29 12.51 -4.60 9.65
C GLN A 29 12.21 -5.27 8.31
N LEU A 30 12.96 -6.33 7.97
CA LEU A 30 12.88 -6.98 6.67
C LEU A 30 11.45 -7.38 6.30
N ASN A 31 10.73 -8.05 7.21
CA ASN A 31 9.37 -8.53 6.94
C ASN A 31 8.39 -7.37 6.70
N ASP A 32 8.54 -6.27 7.43
CA ASP A 32 7.72 -5.08 7.25
C ASP A 32 8.00 -4.41 5.91
N SER A 33 9.28 -4.16 5.58
CA SER A 33 9.67 -3.60 4.29
C SER A 33 9.18 -4.45 3.12
N ILE A 34 9.33 -5.78 3.20
CA ILE A 34 8.81 -6.70 2.17
C ILE A 34 7.29 -6.62 2.08
N ASN A 35 6.58 -6.48 3.20
CA ASN A 35 5.13 -6.29 3.17
C ASN A 35 4.73 -4.94 2.59
N ASN A 36 5.50 -3.87 2.82
CA ASN A 36 5.29 -2.55 2.24
C ASN A 36 5.41 -2.61 0.71
N PHE A 37 6.50 -3.18 0.18
CA PHE A 37 6.63 -3.43 -1.26
C PHE A 37 5.53 -4.34 -1.78
N SER A 38 5.20 -5.41 -1.06
CA SER A 38 4.20 -6.40 -1.51
C SER A 38 2.81 -5.80 -1.63
N THR A 39 2.38 -4.98 -0.67
CA THR A 39 1.07 -4.31 -0.74
C THR A 39 1.02 -3.28 -1.87
N GLY A 40 2.09 -2.51 -2.08
CA GLY A 40 2.23 -1.61 -3.22
C GLY A 40 2.15 -2.31 -4.57
N ILE A 41 2.97 -3.35 -4.80
CA ILE A 41 2.94 -4.11 -6.06
C ILE A 41 1.57 -4.78 -6.24
N PHE A 42 0.97 -5.30 -5.17
CA PHE A 42 -0.37 -5.88 -5.21
C PHE A 42 -1.41 -4.85 -5.66
N GLU A 43 -1.43 -3.64 -5.08
CA GLU A 43 -2.30 -2.55 -5.53
C GLU A 43 -2.11 -2.26 -7.02
N GLN A 44 -0.85 -2.18 -7.48
CA GLN A 44 -0.54 -1.84 -8.87
C GLN A 44 -1.07 -2.87 -9.86
N ILE A 45 -0.90 -4.16 -9.58
CA ILE A 45 -1.39 -5.24 -10.45
C ILE A 45 -2.90 -5.41 -10.34
N ALA A 46 -3.44 -5.47 -9.12
CA ALA A 46 -4.85 -5.75 -8.89
C ALA A 46 -5.77 -4.64 -9.41
N SER A 47 -5.28 -3.39 -9.47
CA SER A 47 -6.05 -2.25 -9.98
C SER A 47 -5.97 -2.05 -11.49
N LEU A 48 -5.16 -2.81 -12.24
CA LEU A 48 -5.07 -2.71 -13.71
C LEU A 48 -6.45 -2.74 -14.41
N PRO A 49 -7.40 -3.64 -14.07
CA PRO A 49 -8.74 -3.63 -14.69
C PRO A 49 -9.51 -2.34 -14.42
N ALA A 50 -9.32 -1.74 -13.23
CA ALA A 50 -10.09 -0.59 -12.79
C ALA A 50 -9.49 0.76 -13.22
N ARG A 51 -8.16 0.84 -13.38
CA ARG A 51 -7.47 2.08 -13.77
C ARG A 51 -7.97 2.65 -15.10
N GLY A 52 -8.20 1.78 -16.09
CA GLY A 52 -8.76 2.19 -17.37
C GLY A 52 -10.13 2.84 -17.22
N LEU A 53 -11.01 2.26 -16.38
CA LEU A 53 -12.32 2.81 -16.09
C LEU A 53 -12.24 4.14 -15.33
N VAL A 54 -11.31 4.27 -14.39
CA VAL A 54 -11.10 5.51 -13.61
C VAL A 54 -10.63 6.65 -14.51
N ILE A 55 -9.59 6.42 -15.32
CA ILE A 55 -9.04 7.43 -16.24
C ILE A 55 -10.09 7.78 -17.30
N PHE A 56 -10.76 6.78 -17.86
CA PHE A 56 -11.84 7.00 -18.82
C PHE A 56 -13.00 7.80 -18.20
N GLY A 57 -13.38 7.51 -16.95
CA GLY A 57 -14.44 8.24 -16.25
C GLY A 57 -14.11 9.72 -16.10
N TYR A 58 -12.89 10.05 -15.67
CA TYR A 58 -12.42 11.44 -15.62
C TYR A 58 -12.43 12.07 -17.02
N TYR A 59 -11.86 11.39 -18.01
CA TYR A 59 -11.79 11.87 -19.39
C TYR A 59 -13.18 12.16 -19.97
N TYR A 60 -14.10 11.22 -19.83
CA TYR A 60 -15.47 11.34 -20.33
C TYR A 60 -16.18 12.56 -19.73
N ILE A 61 -16.01 12.79 -18.43
CA ILE A 61 -16.58 13.98 -17.77
C ILE A 61 -15.92 15.26 -18.28
N SER A 62 -14.59 15.27 -18.39
CA SER A 62 -13.83 16.45 -18.86
C SER A 62 -14.14 16.81 -20.31
N GLU A 63 -14.40 15.84 -21.19
CA GLU A 63 -14.66 16.13 -22.61
C GLU A 63 -16.13 16.49 -22.89
N HIS A 64 -17.08 15.91 -22.14
CA HIS A 64 -18.50 16.06 -22.44
C HIS A 64 -19.25 17.00 -21.49
N TYR A 65 -18.75 17.22 -20.28
CA TYR A 65 -19.46 17.95 -19.22
C TYR A 65 -18.62 19.06 -18.58
N ALA A 66 -17.45 19.39 -19.14
CA ALA A 66 -16.64 20.51 -18.66
C ALA A 66 -17.40 21.84 -18.78
N LEU A 67 -17.36 22.60 -17.69
CA LEU A 67 -17.98 23.92 -17.59
C LEU A 67 -17.11 25.02 -18.18
N LEU A 68 -15.78 24.84 -18.17
CA LEU A 68 -14.81 25.78 -18.71
C LEU A 68 -13.85 25.06 -19.67
N SER A 69 -13.24 25.83 -20.58
CA SER A 69 -12.10 25.37 -21.37
C SER A 69 -10.81 25.91 -20.73
N ILE A 70 -9.98 25.02 -20.18
CA ILE A 70 -8.74 25.40 -19.51
C ILE A 70 -7.59 25.41 -20.52
N ASN A 71 -6.92 26.56 -20.65
CA ASN A 71 -5.75 26.70 -21.52
C ASN A 71 -4.49 26.13 -20.83
N PRO A 72 -3.86 25.06 -21.38
CA PRO A 72 -2.66 24.45 -20.79
C PRO A 72 -1.39 25.28 -20.96
N HIS A 73 -1.40 26.32 -21.80
CA HIS A 73 -0.26 27.21 -22.00
C HIS A 73 -0.12 28.28 -20.91
N LEU A 74 -1.14 28.47 -20.08
CA LEU A 74 -1.11 29.44 -18.98
C LEU A 74 -0.53 28.78 -17.72
N ILE A 75 0.51 29.38 -17.16
CA ILE A 75 1.13 28.93 -15.89
C ILE A 75 0.10 28.95 -14.74
N SER A 76 -0.83 29.90 -14.75
CA SER A 76 -1.91 29.97 -13.76
C SER A 76 -2.78 28.71 -13.76
N SER A 77 -3.06 28.11 -14.92
CA SER A 77 -3.82 26.86 -15.01
C SER A 77 -3.12 25.74 -14.25
N TRP A 78 -1.79 25.63 -14.35
CA TRP A 78 -0.98 24.64 -13.65
C TRP A 78 -0.96 24.86 -12.14
N ILE A 79 -0.78 26.12 -11.70
CA ILE A 79 -0.76 26.47 -10.28
C ILE A 79 -2.13 26.18 -9.65
N ILE A 80 -3.22 26.60 -10.30
CA ILE A 80 -4.57 26.35 -9.83
C ILE A 80 -4.85 24.84 -9.78
N LEU A 81 -4.46 24.09 -10.82
CA LEU A 81 -4.62 22.64 -10.82
C LEU A 81 -3.84 21.98 -9.69
N TRP A 82 -2.59 22.36 -9.44
CA TRP A 82 -1.79 21.82 -8.34
C TRP A 82 -2.41 22.09 -6.97
N LEU A 83 -2.86 23.32 -6.71
CA LEU A 83 -3.60 23.66 -5.49
C LEU A 83 -4.88 22.85 -5.36
N SER A 84 -5.60 22.65 -6.48
CA SER A 84 -6.88 21.95 -6.49
C SER A 84 -6.73 20.44 -6.31
N VAL A 85 -5.69 19.83 -6.91
CA VAL A 85 -5.33 18.42 -6.71
C VAL A 85 -4.95 18.19 -5.25
N ASP A 86 -4.13 19.05 -4.66
CA ASP A 86 -3.74 18.92 -3.25
C ASP A 86 -4.94 19.10 -2.30
N PHE A 87 -5.85 20.02 -2.62
CA PHE A 87 -7.11 20.21 -1.89
C PHE A 87 -8.03 18.99 -2.01
N CYS A 88 -8.22 18.43 -3.21
CA CYS A 88 -8.97 17.20 -3.42
C CYS A 88 -8.36 16.03 -2.65
N TYR A 89 -7.02 15.92 -2.64
CA TYR A 89 -6.30 14.92 -1.85
C TYR A 89 -6.59 15.08 -0.36
N TYR A 90 -6.51 16.29 0.19
CA TYR A 90 -6.82 16.56 1.60
C TYR A 90 -8.22 16.03 2.00
N TRP A 91 -9.23 16.29 1.17
CA TRP A 91 -10.59 15.82 1.46
C TRP A 91 -10.76 14.31 1.31
N TYR A 92 -10.15 13.72 0.28
CA TYR A 92 -10.06 12.27 0.15
C TYR A 92 -9.42 11.66 1.40
N HIS A 93 -8.28 12.19 1.80
CA HIS A 93 -7.48 11.66 2.89
C HIS A 93 -8.19 11.78 4.24
N ARG A 94 -8.81 12.93 4.51
CA ARG A 94 -9.68 13.11 5.68
C ARG A 94 -10.87 12.16 5.67
N ALA A 95 -11.53 11.96 4.52
CA ALA A 95 -12.62 10.99 4.42
C ALA A 95 -12.14 9.56 4.67
N SER A 96 -10.94 9.22 4.23
CA SER A 96 -10.28 7.93 4.48
C SER A 96 -10.08 7.63 5.95
N HIS A 97 -9.87 8.63 6.80
CA HIS A 97 -9.73 8.42 8.23
C HIS A 97 -11.06 8.52 8.99
N ARG A 98 -12.05 9.27 8.46
CA ARG A 98 -13.34 9.52 9.13
C ARG A 98 -14.50 8.64 8.66
N CYS A 99 -14.26 7.73 7.71
CA CYS A 99 -15.28 6.85 7.15
C CYS A 99 -14.68 5.47 6.82
N ASN A 100 -15.23 4.40 7.39
CA ASN A 100 -14.72 3.04 7.22
C ASN A 100 -14.65 2.59 5.74
N PHE A 101 -15.56 3.04 4.89
CA PHE A 101 -15.60 2.68 3.48
C PHE A 101 -14.29 3.05 2.76
N PHE A 102 -13.79 4.25 3.04
CA PHE A 102 -12.51 4.72 2.50
C PHE A 102 -11.32 4.18 3.34
N TRP A 103 -11.49 4.06 4.65
CA TRP A 103 -10.49 3.47 5.56
C TRP A 103 -10.12 2.04 5.19
N ILE A 104 -11.03 1.23 4.64
CA ILE A 104 -10.71 -0.12 4.17
C ILE A 104 -9.51 -0.11 3.20
N GLY A 105 -9.46 0.87 2.29
CA GLY A 105 -8.32 1.04 1.39
C GLY A 105 -7.13 1.67 2.08
N HIS A 106 -7.35 2.77 2.78
CA HIS A 106 -6.26 3.59 3.29
C HIS A 106 -5.58 3.01 4.53
N SER A 107 -6.27 2.21 5.34
CA SER A 107 -5.72 1.55 6.53
C SER A 107 -4.49 0.71 6.22
N VAL A 108 -4.40 0.14 5.01
CA VAL A 108 -3.20 -0.61 4.58
C VAL A 108 -1.97 0.27 4.73
N HIS A 109 -2.03 1.53 4.34
CA HIS A 109 -0.93 2.49 4.48
C HIS A 109 -0.46 2.70 5.93
N HIS A 110 -1.41 2.75 6.87
CA HIS A 110 -1.14 2.98 8.29
C HIS A 110 -0.79 1.72 9.11
N GLN A 111 -0.85 0.53 8.51
CA GLN A 111 -0.66 -0.73 9.24
C GLN A 111 0.79 -1.02 9.65
N SER A 112 1.79 -0.35 9.06
CA SER A 112 3.19 -0.52 9.48
C SER A 112 3.39 0.12 10.86
N GLU A 113 4.10 -0.61 11.73
CA GLU A 113 4.48 -0.15 13.07
C GLU A 113 5.88 0.50 13.09
N LEU A 114 6.52 0.59 11.92
CA LEU A 114 7.79 1.27 11.68
C LEU A 114 7.54 2.43 10.71
N PHE A 115 8.42 3.44 10.74
CA PHE A 115 8.27 4.59 9.86
C PHE A 115 9.58 4.89 9.13
N ASN A 116 9.56 4.67 7.82
CA ASN A 116 10.69 4.83 6.90
C ASN A 116 10.18 4.96 5.46
N LEU A 117 11.06 5.24 4.51
CA LEU A 117 10.68 5.55 3.13
C LEU A 117 9.94 4.41 2.42
N SER A 118 10.11 3.15 2.87
CA SER A 118 9.35 2.04 2.30
C SER A 118 7.86 2.10 2.61
N VAL A 119 7.45 2.77 3.70
CA VAL A 119 6.03 2.94 4.09
C VAL A 119 5.26 3.71 3.02
N ALA A 120 5.91 4.62 2.29
CA ALA A 120 5.30 5.29 1.14
C ALA A 120 4.77 4.31 0.09
N LEU A 121 5.41 3.14 -0.06
CA LEU A 121 5.04 2.10 -1.01
C LEU A 121 3.95 1.16 -0.48
N ARG A 122 3.62 1.25 0.81
CA ARG A 122 2.55 0.47 1.45
C ARG A 122 1.19 1.05 1.04
N GLN A 123 0.61 0.53 -0.04
CA GLN A 123 -0.65 1.04 -0.60
C GLN A 123 -1.75 -0.03 -0.60
N GLY A 124 -3.00 0.40 -0.40
CA GLY A 124 -4.17 -0.48 -0.40
C GLY A 124 -4.87 -0.52 -1.76
N TYR A 125 -5.33 -1.70 -2.17
CA TYR A 125 -6.05 -1.90 -3.43
C TYR A 125 -7.35 -1.09 -3.50
N TRP A 126 -8.14 -1.10 -2.42
CA TRP A 126 -9.46 -0.44 -2.41
C TRP A 126 -9.38 1.09 -2.51
N GLN A 127 -8.24 1.68 -2.16
CA GLN A 127 -8.00 3.12 -2.29
C GLN A 127 -8.07 3.55 -3.77
N THR A 128 -7.54 2.76 -4.71
CA THR A 128 -7.59 3.08 -6.14
C THR A 128 -9.01 3.07 -6.70
N LEU A 129 -9.90 2.24 -6.14
CA LEU A 129 -11.29 2.15 -6.56
C LEU A 129 -12.17 3.30 -6.05
N THR A 130 -11.74 3.98 -4.99
CA THR A 130 -12.58 4.91 -4.23
C THR A 130 -12.07 6.35 -4.23
N SER A 131 -10.76 6.59 -4.37
CA SER A 131 -10.17 7.93 -4.31
C SER A 131 -10.50 8.83 -5.50
N TRP A 132 -10.65 8.27 -6.70
CA TRP A 132 -10.81 9.04 -7.94
C TRP A 132 -12.05 9.94 -7.97
N VAL A 133 -13.11 9.57 -7.24
CA VAL A 133 -14.36 10.35 -7.17
C VAL A 133 -14.14 11.76 -6.61
N PHE A 134 -13.14 11.94 -5.73
CA PHE A 134 -12.80 13.24 -5.15
C PHE A 134 -12.17 14.20 -6.16
N TYR A 135 -11.68 13.69 -7.28
CA TYR A 135 -11.07 14.49 -8.35
C TYR A 135 -12.03 14.81 -9.50
N LEU A 136 -13.23 14.21 -9.54
CA LEU A 136 -14.23 14.50 -10.56
C LEU A 136 -14.66 15.97 -10.66
N PRO A 137 -14.70 16.76 -9.57
CA PRO A 137 -14.91 18.20 -9.68
C PRO A 137 -13.89 18.89 -10.60
N LEU A 138 -12.64 18.41 -10.68
CA LEU A 138 -11.63 18.99 -11.56
C LEU A 138 -11.92 18.71 -13.05
N ALA A 139 -12.46 17.54 -13.35
CA ALA A 139 -12.95 17.21 -14.69
C ALA A 139 -14.13 18.12 -15.08
N LEU A 140 -15.08 18.33 -14.18
CA LEU A 140 -16.22 19.24 -14.40
C LEU A 140 -15.79 20.70 -14.56
N ILE A 141 -14.76 21.14 -13.84
CA ILE A 141 -14.17 22.47 -14.06
C ILE A 141 -13.57 22.57 -15.47
N GLY A 142 -13.09 21.46 -16.03
CA GLY A 142 -12.57 21.38 -17.40
C GLY A 142 -11.06 21.25 -17.51
N PHE A 143 -10.38 20.79 -16.44
CA PHE A 143 -8.96 20.50 -16.52
C PHE A 143 -8.70 19.25 -17.38
N PRO A 144 -7.93 19.36 -18.47
CA PRO A 144 -7.62 18.24 -19.34
C PRO A 144 -7.05 17.04 -18.58
N THR A 145 -7.52 15.85 -18.94
CA THR A 145 -7.14 14.58 -18.28
C THR A 145 -5.63 14.40 -18.15
N TRP A 146 -4.87 14.72 -19.19
CA TRP A 146 -3.41 14.57 -19.17
C TRP A 146 -2.73 15.55 -18.19
N MET A 147 -3.25 16.78 -18.04
CA MET A 147 -2.74 17.72 -17.04
C MET A 147 -3.01 17.20 -15.63
N PHE A 148 -4.22 16.70 -15.40
CA PHE A 148 -4.62 16.10 -14.12
C PHE A 148 -3.73 14.90 -13.76
N ILE A 149 -3.51 13.97 -14.68
CA ILE A 149 -2.63 12.80 -14.47
C ILE A 149 -1.20 13.26 -14.13
N LEU A 150 -0.67 14.26 -14.82
CA LEU A 150 0.67 14.78 -14.57
C LEU A 150 0.78 15.39 -13.17
N VAL A 151 -0.12 16.30 -12.82
CA VAL A 151 -0.09 17.01 -11.53
C VAL A 151 -0.39 16.08 -10.36
N SER A 152 -1.34 15.15 -10.50
CA SER A 152 -1.61 14.13 -9.47
C SER A 152 -0.43 13.17 -9.28
N SER A 153 0.28 12.81 -10.34
CA SER A 153 1.53 12.04 -10.25
C SER A 153 2.62 12.82 -9.50
N CYS A 154 2.80 14.11 -9.80
CA CYS A 154 3.75 14.96 -9.07
C CYS A 154 3.38 15.08 -7.59
N ASN A 155 2.09 15.22 -7.26
CA ASN A 155 1.60 15.24 -5.88
C ASN A 155 1.92 13.92 -5.17
N THR A 156 1.70 12.78 -5.84
CA THR A 156 2.02 11.45 -5.29
C THR A 156 3.51 11.28 -5.05
N ILE A 157 4.35 11.71 -6.00
CA ILE A 157 5.81 11.68 -5.87
C ILE A 157 6.29 12.56 -4.72
N TYR A 158 5.69 13.74 -4.53
CA TYR A 158 5.99 14.59 -3.37
C TYR A 158 5.75 13.84 -2.05
N GLN A 159 4.66 13.08 -1.96
CA GLN A 159 4.31 12.36 -0.73
C GLN A 159 5.26 11.20 -0.39
N PHE A 160 6.15 10.78 -1.30
CA PHE A 160 7.13 9.74 -0.99
C PHE A 160 8.11 10.17 0.13
N TRP A 161 8.78 11.30 -0.04
CA TRP A 161 9.95 11.66 0.79
C TRP A 161 9.60 12.06 2.22
N ILE A 162 8.33 12.37 2.49
CA ILE A 162 7.85 12.72 3.83
C ILE A 162 7.71 11.50 4.77
N HIS A 163 7.92 10.27 4.28
CA HIS A 163 7.88 9.05 5.09
C HIS A 163 9.25 8.74 5.68
N THR A 164 9.72 9.52 6.65
CA THR A 164 11.05 9.32 7.22
C THR A 164 11.16 9.81 8.66
N GLU A 165 11.94 9.10 9.46
CA GLU A 165 12.40 9.56 10.78
C GLU A 165 13.77 10.25 10.71
N SER A 166 14.43 10.22 9.54
CA SER A 166 15.78 10.77 9.34
C SER A 166 15.81 12.30 9.34
N ILE A 167 14.68 12.94 9.04
CA ILE A 167 14.54 14.40 9.00
C ILE A 167 13.64 14.83 10.15
N ASN A 168 14.20 15.55 11.13
CA ASN A 168 13.46 15.97 12.31
C ASN A 168 12.49 17.13 12.00
N LYS A 169 12.94 18.39 12.03
CA LYS A 169 12.12 19.58 11.72
C LYS A 169 12.74 20.43 10.62
N MET A 170 11.88 21.10 9.84
CA MET A 170 12.29 21.91 8.67
C MET A 170 11.95 23.40 8.78
N GLY A 171 11.53 23.87 9.96
CA GLY A 171 11.43 25.29 10.29
C GLY A 171 10.41 26.05 9.44
N TRP A 172 10.84 26.98 8.60
CA TRP A 172 9.91 27.78 7.78
C TRP A 172 9.16 26.94 6.75
N PHE A 173 9.75 25.86 6.26
CA PHE A 173 9.15 25.00 5.25
C PHE A 173 7.85 24.33 5.78
N GLU A 174 7.85 23.97 7.07
CA GLU A 174 6.69 23.42 7.80
C GLU A 174 5.53 24.42 7.96
N LYS A 175 5.75 25.69 7.65
CA LYS A 175 4.65 26.66 7.68
C LYS A 175 3.70 26.45 6.50
N ILE A 176 4.21 25.99 5.36
CA ILE A 176 3.48 25.94 4.08
C ILE A 176 3.33 24.49 3.57
N PHE A 177 4.38 23.69 3.70
CA PHE A 177 4.45 22.37 3.11
C PHE A 177 4.27 21.27 4.16
N ASN A 178 3.72 20.14 3.72
CA ASN A 178 3.72 18.91 4.50
C ASN A 178 5.15 18.35 4.54
N THR A 179 5.56 17.84 5.70
CA THR A 179 6.96 17.49 6.00
C THR A 179 7.02 16.16 6.74
N PRO A 180 8.21 15.56 6.90
CA PRO A 180 8.36 14.36 7.71
C PRO A 180 7.79 14.49 9.13
N SER A 181 7.96 15.63 9.80
CA SER A 181 7.41 15.85 11.14
C SER A 181 5.88 15.80 11.18
N HIS A 182 5.23 16.49 10.23
CA HIS A 182 3.78 16.47 10.12
C HIS A 182 3.26 15.07 9.77
N HIS A 183 3.97 14.35 8.91
CA HIS A 183 3.56 13.03 8.44
C HIS A 183 3.80 11.93 9.48
N ARG A 184 4.82 12.06 10.34
CA ARG A 184 4.97 11.20 11.53
C ARG A 184 3.77 11.33 12.47
N VAL A 185 3.32 12.56 12.73
CA VAL A 185 2.09 12.81 13.49
C VAL A 185 0.90 12.15 12.80
N HIS A 186 0.76 12.32 11.48
CA HIS A 186 -0.32 11.70 10.73
C HIS A 186 -0.36 10.16 10.86
N HIS A 187 0.80 9.50 10.83
CA HIS A 187 0.92 8.07 11.04
C HIS A 187 0.87 7.62 12.51
N GLY A 188 0.82 8.57 13.45
CA GLY A 188 0.82 8.32 14.87
C GLY A 188 -0.51 7.76 15.37
N LYS A 189 -0.47 6.62 16.07
CA LYS A 189 -1.61 6.06 16.81
C LYS A 189 -1.74 6.61 18.24
N ASN A 190 -0.85 7.53 18.65
CA ASN A 190 -0.98 8.20 19.94
C ASN A 190 -2.33 8.91 19.99
N PRO A 191 -3.05 8.91 21.13
CA PRO A 191 -4.37 9.55 21.22
C PRO A 191 -4.42 11.01 20.75
N GLN A 192 -3.34 11.77 20.92
CA GLN A 192 -3.22 13.16 20.46
C GLN A 192 -3.04 13.32 18.94
N TYR A 193 -2.56 12.28 18.26
CA TYR A 193 -2.17 12.32 16.84
C TYR A 193 -3.19 11.63 15.92
N ILE A 194 -4.12 10.86 16.49
CA ILE A 194 -5.24 10.28 15.73
C ILE A 194 -6.02 11.40 15.04
N ASP A 195 -6.34 11.19 13.76
CA ASP A 195 -7.16 12.09 12.96
C ASP A 195 -6.56 13.50 12.77
N LYS A 196 -5.24 13.59 12.57
CA LYS A 196 -4.50 14.83 12.34
C LYS A 196 -3.69 14.82 11.04
N ASN A 197 -3.39 16.02 10.53
CA ASN A 197 -2.44 16.27 9.43
C ASN A 197 -2.73 15.48 8.13
N TYR A 198 -3.87 15.72 7.50
CA TYR A 198 -4.32 15.02 6.29
C TYR A 198 -3.74 15.56 4.97
N ALA A 199 -3.03 16.69 4.96
CA ALA A 199 -2.52 17.29 3.75
C ALA A 199 -1.57 16.37 2.98
N GLY A 200 -1.62 16.44 1.65
CA GLY A 200 -0.66 15.74 0.79
C GLY A 200 0.67 16.48 0.77
N SER A 201 0.68 17.62 0.08
CA SER A 201 1.88 18.47 -0.08
C SER A 201 1.80 19.80 0.67
N LEU A 202 0.61 20.36 0.92
CA LEU A 202 0.46 21.66 1.59
C LEU A 202 -0.26 21.55 2.93
N ILE A 203 0.50 21.67 4.03
CA ILE A 203 -0.04 21.65 5.40
C ILE A 203 -1.00 22.80 5.70
N ILE A 204 -1.09 23.79 4.80
CA ILE A 204 -2.02 24.92 4.91
C ILE A 204 -3.47 24.45 5.02
N TRP A 205 -3.84 23.32 4.39
CA TRP A 205 -5.20 22.80 4.45
C TRP A 205 -5.56 22.35 5.85
N ASP A 206 -4.66 21.64 6.53
CA ASP A 206 -4.87 21.24 7.92
C ASP A 206 -5.00 22.43 8.86
N LYS A 207 -4.21 23.48 8.65
CA LYS A 207 -4.29 24.72 9.44
C LYS A 207 -5.60 25.44 9.19
N PHE A 208 -6.05 25.50 7.93
CA PHE A 208 -7.29 26.15 7.55
C PHE A 208 -8.53 25.41 8.08
N PHE A 209 -8.52 24.09 8.05
CA PHE A 209 -9.65 23.26 8.48
C PHE A 209 -9.57 22.75 9.93
N GLY A 210 -8.55 23.16 10.69
CA GLY A 210 -8.41 22.87 12.12
C GLY A 210 -8.04 21.43 12.45
N THR A 211 -7.34 20.74 11.54
CA THR A 211 -6.85 19.36 11.71
C THR A 211 -5.34 19.28 11.90
N TYR A 212 -4.67 20.43 11.93
CA TYR A 212 -3.23 20.53 12.19
C TYR A 212 -2.88 20.14 13.63
N GLU A 213 -1.83 19.34 13.78
CA GLU A 213 -1.19 19.02 15.06
C GLU A 213 0.34 18.99 14.91
N PRO A 214 1.11 19.75 15.71
CA PRO A 214 2.57 19.69 15.67
C PRO A 214 3.11 18.42 16.34
N GLU A 215 4.28 17.97 15.90
CA GLU A 215 5.00 16.90 16.60
C GLU A 215 5.67 17.44 17.87
N ILE A 216 5.07 17.12 19.02
CA ILE A 216 5.51 17.55 20.36
C ILE A 216 6.04 16.39 21.22
N ALA A 217 5.71 15.15 20.85
CA ALA A 217 6.18 13.90 21.45
C ALA A 217 6.46 12.85 20.36
N PRO A 218 7.30 11.84 20.63
CA PRO A 218 7.55 10.75 19.68
C PRO A 218 6.25 10.06 19.24
N ALA A 219 6.10 9.85 17.93
CA ALA A 219 4.97 9.13 17.38
C ALA A 219 5.15 7.61 17.58
N GLU A 220 4.08 6.94 18.02
CA GLU A 220 3.95 5.48 17.94
C GLU A 220 3.17 5.15 16.68
N TYR A 221 3.67 4.26 15.84
CA TYR A 221 3.04 3.97 14.54
C TYR A 221 2.16 2.73 14.58
N GLY A 222 1.42 2.54 13.49
CA GLY A 222 0.48 1.44 13.28
C GLY A 222 -0.97 1.92 13.38
N VAL A 223 -1.88 0.94 13.39
CA VAL A 223 -3.31 1.16 13.61
C VAL A 223 -3.70 0.69 15.02
N THR A 224 -4.79 1.24 15.56
CA THR A 224 -5.32 0.89 16.89
C THR A 224 -5.67 -0.58 17.05
N GLU A 225 -6.03 -1.25 15.94
CA GLU A 225 -6.18 -2.70 15.82
C GLU A 225 -5.07 -3.25 14.91
N PRO A 226 -3.90 -3.63 15.47
CA PRO A 226 -2.70 -3.95 14.69
C PRO A 226 -2.89 -5.10 13.70
N LEU A 227 -2.16 -5.03 12.58
CA LEU A 227 -2.08 -6.12 11.61
C LEU A 227 -1.36 -7.33 12.24
N ASP A 228 -2.04 -8.48 12.29
CA ASP A 228 -1.58 -9.73 12.90
C ASP A 228 -1.00 -10.73 11.86
N SER A 229 -0.63 -10.25 10.66
CA SER A 229 -0.12 -11.11 9.59
C SER A 229 0.73 -10.35 8.57
N TRP A 230 1.81 -10.98 8.10
CA TRP A 230 2.60 -10.49 6.96
C TRP A 230 1.98 -10.78 5.58
N ASN A 231 0.70 -11.20 5.50
CA ASN A 231 0.06 -11.49 4.22
C ASN A 231 -0.50 -10.20 3.57
N PRO A 232 -0.01 -9.76 2.40
CA PRO A 232 -0.44 -8.53 1.75
C PRO A 232 -1.91 -8.54 1.29
N LEU A 233 -2.45 -9.72 0.96
CA LEU A 233 -3.87 -9.86 0.61
C LEU A 233 -4.74 -9.74 1.87
N TYR A 234 -4.27 -10.28 2.99
CA TYR A 234 -4.98 -10.18 4.27
C TYR A 234 -5.03 -8.73 4.78
N ALA A 235 -3.93 -7.98 4.62
CA ALA A 235 -3.86 -6.56 4.95
C ALA A 235 -5.02 -5.74 4.34
N ASN A 236 -5.40 -6.05 3.10
CA ASN A 236 -6.47 -5.38 2.34
C ASN A 236 -7.90 -5.78 2.75
N ILE A 237 -8.08 -6.85 3.53
CA ILE A 237 -9.41 -7.30 3.98
C ILE A 237 -9.57 -7.26 5.50
N LYS A 238 -8.51 -6.89 6.23
CA LYS A 238 -8.50 -6.89 7.70
C LYS A 238 -9.62 -6.01 8.26
N VAL A 239 -9.72 -4.76 7.82
CA VAL A 239 -10.76 -3.83 8.32
C VAL A 239 -12.17 -4.39 8.09
N ILE A 240 -12.44 -5.00 6.93
CA ILE A 240 -13.72 -5.66 6.66
C ILE A 240 -13.97 -6.79 7.66
N LYS A 241 -12.96 -7.63 7.90
CA LYS A 241 -13.05 -8.72 8.89
C LYS A 241 -13.30 -8.20 10.30
N ASP A 242 -12.72 -7.06 10.65
CA ASP A 242 -12.85 -6.44 11.98
C ASP A 242 -14.26 -5.88 12.17
N LEU A 243 -14.77 -5.17 11.14
CA LEU A 243 -16.16 -4.70 11.12
C LEU A 243 -17.16 -5.86 11.24
N MET A 244 -16.94 -6.96 10.52
CA MET A 244 -17.77 -8.15 10.63
C MET A 244 -17.64 -8.81 12.00
N TYR A 245 -16.43 -8.88 12.55
CA TYR A 245 -16.15 -9.51 13.84
C TYR A 245 -16.86 -8.78 14.98
N TYR A 246 -16.66 -7.46 15.10
CA TYR A 246 -17.35 -6.63 16.08
C TYR A 246 -18.86 -6.55 15.80
N GLY A 247 -19.24 -6.47 14.52
CA GLY A 247 -20.63 -6.38 14.06
C GLY A 247 -21.49 -7.60 14.39
N LYS A 248 -20.91 -8.79 14.61
CA LYS A 248 -21.65 -9.97 15.08
C LYS A 248 -22.37 -9.71 16.41
N ASN A 249 -21.77 -8.89 17.29
CA ASN A 249 -22.33 -8.57 18.60
C ASN A 249 -23.39 -7.47 18.56
N LEU A 250 -23.54 -6.75 17.44
CA LEU A 250 -24.60 -5.76 17.29
C LEU A 250 -25.96 -6.47 17.14
N LYS A 251 -26.94 -5.99 17.93
CA LYS A 251 -28.34 -6.46 17.87
C LYS A 251 -29.00 -6.11 16.53
N ASN A 252 -28.77 -4.90 16.02
CA ASN A 252 -29.29 -4.46 14.72
C ASN A 252 -28.25 -4.70 13.62
N LYS A 253 -28.54 -5.59 12.66
CA LYS A 253 -27.61 -5.88 11.56
C LYS A 253 -27.44 -4.71 10.57
N LEU A 254 -28.38 -3.78 10.51
CA LEU A 254 -28.20 -2.53 9.76
C LEU A 254 -27.09 -1.65 10.34
N ASP A 255 -26.74 -1.80 11.63
CA ASP A 255 -25.62 -1.08 12.22
C ASP A 255 -24.27 -1.50 11.60
N ILE A 256 -24.17 -2.68 10.98
CA ILE A 256 -22.97 -3.09 10.23
C ILE A 256 -22.84 -2.28 8.94
N ILE A 257 -23.94 -2.09 8.21
CA ILE A 257 -23.96 -1.26 6.99
C ILE A 257 -23.69 0.20 7.36
N ARG A 258 -24.30 0.69 8.45
CA ARG A 258 -24.02 2.04 8.97
C ARG A 258 -22.54 2.20 9.33
N ALA A 259 -21.93 1.19 9.95
CA ALA A 259 -20.52 1.26 10.33
C ALA A 259 -19.59 1.55 9.15
N LEU A 260 -19.92 1.09 7.93
CA LEU A 260 -19.15 1.42 6.72
C LEU A 260 -19.07 2.93 6.46
N PHE A 261 -20.08 3.70 6.84
CA PHE A 261 -20.13 5.14 6.61
C PHE A 261 -19.78 5.97 7.86
N MET A 262 -19.46 5.30 8.98
CA MET A 262 -19.07 5.94 10.23
C MET A 262 -17.54 5.87 10.43
N PRO A 263 -16.97 6.69 11.34
CA PRO A 263 -15.56 6.60 11.72
C PRO A 263 -15.15 5.21 12.23
N PRO A 264 -13.89 4.79 12.10
CA PRO A 264 -13.40 3.48 12.54
C PRO A 264 -13.75 3.11 13.98
N GLU A 265 -13.66 4.07 14.91
CA GLU A 265 -13.94 3.91 16.34
C GLU A 265 -15.44 3.71 16.66
N TRP A 266 -16.33 4.05 15.72
CA TRP A 266 -17.78 4.09 15.96
C TRP A 266 -18.33 2.73 16.40
N ILE A 267 -17.89 1.63 15.79
CA ILE A 267 -18.43 0.30 16.08
C ILE A 267 -18.14 -0.14 17.52
N ILE A 268 -16.97 0.22 18.05
CA ILE A 268 -16.56 -0.05 19.42
C ILE A 268 -17.38 0.80 20.38
N HIS A 269 -17.50 2.10 20.11
CA HIS A 269 -18.34 3.00 20.91
C HIS A 269 -19.82 2.58 20.90
N ARG A 270 -20.32 2.06 19.77
CA ARG A 270 -21.69 1.57 19.66
C ARG A 270 -21.95 0.35 20.55
N LEU A 271 -21.00 -0.60 20.59
CA LEU A 271 -21.05 -1.75 21.49
C LEU A 271 -21.00 -1.30 22.97
N GLN A 272 -20.10 -0.36 23.30
CA GLN A 272 -20.00 0.23 24.64
C GLN A 272 -21.33 0.87 25.10
N GLN A 273 -21.90 1.76 24.29
CA GLN A 273 -23.16 2.45 24.58
C GLN A 273 -24.33 1.48 24.79
N LYS A 274 -24.35 0.39 24.04
CA LYS A 274 -25.40 -0.64 24.13
C LYS A 274 -25.12 -1.68 25.22
N HIS A 275 -24.07 -1.50 26.03
CA HIS A 275 -23.62 -2.44 27.06
C HIS A 275 -23.48 -3.87 26.51
N GLN A 276 -22.98 -3.97 25.28
CA GLN A 276 -22.77 -5.24 24.60
C GLN A 276 -21.33 -5.71 24.82
N ASN A 277 -21.11 -7.02 24.76
CA ASN A 277 -19.78 -7.59 24.90
C ASN A 277 -18.87 -7.09 23.79
N ILE A 278 -17.70 -6.56 24.17
CA ILE A 278 -16.64 -6.16 23.23
C ILE A 278 -15.62 -7.30 23.25
N PRO A 279 -15.62 -8.15 22.23
CA PRO A 279 -14.70 -9.27 22.21
C PRO A 279 -13.26 -8.74 22.15
N LYS A 280 -12.40 -9.17 23.09
CA LYS A 280 -10.98 -8.84 23.03
C LYS A 280 -10.33 -9.68 21.92
N ARG A 281 -9.89 -9.03 20.85
CA ARG A 281 -9.11 -9.71 19.83
C ARG A 281 -7.71 -9.99 20.37
N ILE A 282 -7.32 -11.25 20.39
CA ILE A 282 -5.94 -11.64 20.67
C ILE A 282 -5.16 -11.40 19.37
N VAL A 283 -4.36 -10.33 19.34
CA VAL A 283 -3.43 -10.06 18.25
C VAL A 283 -2.31 -11.09 18.35
N GLN A 284 -2.14 -11.93 17.32
CA GLN A 284 -1.00 -12.83 17.26
C GLN A 284 0.27 -12.03 16.99
N HIS A 285 1.33 -12.31 17.74
CA HIS A 285 2.64 -11.75 17.43
C HIS A 285 3.09 -12.24 16.05
N LYS A 286 3.42 -11.28 15.18
CA LYS A 286 4.04 -11.54 13.88
C LYS A 286 5.36 -12.28 14.10
N ASN A 287 5.64 -13.29 13.28
CA ASN A 287 6.89 -14.03 13.37
C ASN A 287 8.06 -13.14 12.89
N ASP A 288 9.14 -13.14 13.66
CA ASP A 288 10.37 -12.36 13.40
C ASP A 288 11.47 -13.20 12.72
N LYS A 289 11.32 -14.52 12.67
CA LYS A 289 12.25 -15.43 12.00
C LYS A 289 11.73 -15.78 10.61
N SER A 290 12.42 -15.32 9.58
CA SER A 290 12.04 -15.57 8.19
C SER A 290 13.26 -15.84 7.33
N PRO A 291 13.12 -16.65 6.26
CA PRO A 291 14.23 -16.97 5.36
C PRO A 291 14.53 -15.75 4.48
N LYS A 292 15.46 -14.91 4.95
CA LYS A 292 15.80 -13.60 4.41
C LYS A 292 16.20 -13.65 2.94
N LEU A 293 17.13 -14.52 2.56
CA LEU A 293 17.64 -14.60 1.19
C LEU A 293 16.54 -15.09 0.23
N TYR A 294 15.77 -16.11 0.65
CA TYR A 294 14.60 -16.55 -0.11
C TYR A 294 13.63 -15.37 -0.36
N MET A 295 13.33 -14.61 0.69
CA MET A 295 12.39 -13.49 0.61
C MET A 295 12.91 -12.35 -0.28
N LEU A 296 14.19 -11.98 -0.15
CA LEU A 296 14.83 -10.93 -0.95
C LEU A 296 14.87 -11.29 -2.45
N VAL A 297 15.24 -12.53 -2.79
CA VAL A 297 15.29 -13.00 -4.19
C VAL A 297 13.90 -12.99 -4.81
N ASN A 298 12.89 -13.45 -4.09
CA ASN A 298 11.50 -13.48 -4.58
C ASN A 298 10.87 -12.09 -4.67
N LEU A 299 11.22 -11.18 -3.76
CA LEU A 299 10.81 -9.78 -3.88
C LEU A 299 11.47 -9.12 -5.10
N ALA A 300 12.77 -9.31 -5.31
CA ALA A 300 13.48 -8.80 -6.48
C ALA A 300 12.86 -9.32 -7.79
N LEU A 301 12.53 -10.62 -7.84
CA LEU A 301 11.80 -11.21 -8.96
C LEU A 301 10.45 -10.53 -9.20
N ALA A 302 9.67 -10.31 -8.13
CA ALA A 302 8.38 -9.62 -8.23
C ALA A 302 8.52 -8.18 -8.74
N ILE A 303 9.53 -7.43 -8.29
CA ILE A 303 9.81 -6.07 -8.75
C ILE A 303 10.20 -6.06 -10.23
N VAL A 304 11.09 -6.96 -10.67
CA VAL A 304 11.52 -7.07 -12.06
C VAL A 304 10.33 -7.44 -12.96
N LEU A 305 9.55 -8.44 -12.58
CA LEU A 305 8.37 -8.86 -13.35
C LEU A 305 7.28 -7.79 -13.39
N TYR A 306 7.04 -7.09 -12.28
CA TYR A 306 6.12 -5.95 -12.23
C TYR A 306 6.60 -4.83 -13.16
N THR A 307 7.88 -4.47 -13.10
CA THR A 307 8.46 -3.43 -13.96
C THR A 307 8.29 -3.81 -15.42
N TYR A 308 8.68 -5.03 -15.80
CA TYR A 308 8.47 -5.56 -17.14
C TYR A 308 7.00 -5.48 -17.57
N LEU A 309 6.09 -6.02 -16.74
CA LEU A 309 4.66 -6.02 -17.02
C LEU A 309 4.13 -4.59 -17.19
N SER A 310 4.58 -3.62 -16.41
CA SER A 310 4.12 -2.21 -16.51
C SER A 310 4.40 -1.56 -17.87
N PHE A 311 5.43 -2.01 -18.60
CA PHE A 311 5.76 -1.52 -19.94
C PHE A 311 5.07 -2.28 -21.06
N ILE A 312 4.78 -3.57 -20.86
CA ILE A 312 4.32 -4.48 -21.93
C ILE A 312 2.90 -5.00 -21.73
N PHE A 313 2.20 -4.55 -20.68
CA PHE A 313 0.86 -5.02 -20.35
C PHE A 313 -0.11 -4.77 -21.50
N VAL A 314 -0.81 -5.83 -21.91
CA VAL A 314 -1.88 -5.76 -22.89
C VAL A 314 -3.12 -6.43 -22.31
N ALA A 315 -4.20 -5.67 -22.12
CA ALA A 315 -5.42 -6.14 -21.47
C ALA A 315 -6.09 -7.33 -22.18
N SER A 316 -5.97 -7.42 -23.51
CA SER A 316 -6.50 -8.54 -24.30
C SER A 316 -5.60 -9.78 -24.28
N SER A 317 -4.38 -9.70 -23.73
CA SER A 317 -3.42 -10.80 -23.73
C SER A 317 -3.52 -11.65 -22.46
N LEU A 318 -3.83 -12.93 -22.62
CA LEU A 318 -3.87 -13.89 -21.51
C LEU A 318 -2.54 -13.97 -20.76
N SER A 319 -1.40 -13.89 -21.47
CA SER A 319 -0.07 -13.98 -20.84
C SER A 319 0.20 -12.82 -19.89
N SER A 320 -0.30 -11.61 -20.18
CA SER A 320 -0.18 -10.45 -19.27
C SER A 320 -0.87 -10.72 -17.94
N TRP A 321 -2.08 -11.29 -17.97
CA TRP A 321 -2.83 -11.64 -16.76
C TRP A 321 -2.19 -12.80 -15.99
N LEU A 322 -1.65 -13.81 -16.68
CA LEU A 322 -0.96 -14.92 -16.03
C LEU A 322 0.33 -14.46 -15.33
N ILE A 323 1.10 -13.53 -15.93
CA ILE A 323 2.27 -12.91 -15.29
C ILE A 323 1.81 -12.11 -14.05
N GLY A 324 0.75 -11.32 -14.16
CA GLY A 324 0.16 -10.61 -13.01
C GLY A 324 -0.27 -11.56 -11.88
N ALA A 325 -0.93 -12.67 -12.22
CA ALA A 325 -1.31 -13.70 -11.26
C ALA A 325 -0.09 -14.35 -10.59
N PHE A 326 0.98 -14.61 -11.34
CA PHE A 326 2.24 -15.12 -10.80
C PHE A 326 2.90 -14.14 -9.83
N ILE A 327 2.90 -12.84 -10.13
CA ILE A 327 3.38 -11.80 -9.21
C ILE A 327 2.55 -11.83 -7.93
N ILE A 328 1.22 -11.74 -8.01
CA ILE A 328 0.34 -11.76 -6.82
C ILE A 328 0.57 -13.04 -5.99
N TYR A 329 0.71 -14.19 -6.65
CA TYR A 329 0.97 -15.44 -5.95
C TYR A 329 2.34 -15.41 -5.24
N THR A 330 3.37 -14.85 -5.86
CA THR A 330 4.68 -14.63 -5.24
C THR A 330 4.58 -13.73 -4.00
N LEU A 331 3.81 -12.64 -4.06
CA LEU A 331 3.59 -11.75 -2.91
C LEU A 331 2.85 -12.45 -1.76
N TYR A 332 1.85 -13.30 -2.08
CA TYR A 332 1.22 -14.15 -1.08
C TYR A 332 2.22 -15.12 -0.44
N THR A 333 3.10 -15.73 -1.24
CA THR A 333 4.13 -16.66 -0.75
C THR A 333 5.13 -15.97 0.17
N LEU A 334 5.57 -14.74 -0.14
CA LEU A 334 6.40 -13.94 0.75
C LEU A 334 5.75 -13.75 2.12
N GLY A 335 4.46 -13.41 2.15
CA GLY A 335 3.70 -13.32 3.38
C GLY A 335 3.55 -14.66 4.11
N ALA A 336 3.36 -15.77 3.38
CA ALA A 336 3.30 -17.11 3.97
C ALA A 336 4.63 -17.51 4.63
N ALA A 337 5.76 -17.26 3.95
CA ALA A 337 7.10 -17.50 4.45
C ALA A 337 7.41 -16.65 5.69
N ALA A 338 7.08 -15.35 5.64
CA ALA A 338 7.27 -14.42 6.77
C ALA A 338 6.49 -14.86 8.02
N ASN A 339 5.27 -15.37 7.85
CA ASN A 339 4.45 -15.90 8.95
C ASN A 339 4.89 -17.31 9.44
N GLY A 340 5.99 -17.88 8.92
CA GLY A 340 6.49 -19.19 9.35
C GLY A 340 5.64 -20.39 8.91
N LYS A 341 4.84 -20.25 7.83
CA LYS A 341 4.00 -21.37 7.36
C LYS A 341 4.85 -22.55 6.86
N GLN A 342 4.60 -23.74 7.40
CA GLN A 342 5.36 -24.97 7.13
C GLN A 342 5.04 -25.64 5.77
N LYS A 343 4.04 -25.16 5.03
CA LYS A 343 3.59 -25.77 3.75
C LYS A 343 4.22 -25.14 2.50
N ILE A 344 5.47 -24.66 2.59
CA ILE A 344 6.11 -23.94 1.47
C ILE A 344 6.27 -24.82 0.22
N LEU A 345 6.54 -26.12 0.39
CA LEU A 345 6.78 -27.04 -0.72
C LEU A 345 5.60 -27.08 -1.70
N ILE A 346 4.38 -27.20 -1.17
CA ILE A 346 3.16 -27.24 -1.98
C ILE A 346 2.97 -25.91 -2.71
N ILE A 347 3.22 -24.78 -2.02
CA ILE A 347 3.10 -23.45 -2.60
C ILE A 347 4.10 -23.26 -3.75
N GLU A 348 5.35 -23.72 -3.58
CA GLU A 348 6.36 -23.66 -4.64
C GLU A 348 6.03 -24.55 -5.82
N ILE A 349 5.56 -25.79 -5.59
CA ILE A 349 5.13 -26.68 -6.68
C ILE A 349 4.04 -26.02 -7.52
N MET A 350 3.01 -25.46 -6.88
CA MET A 350 1.92 -24.77 -7.57
C MET A 350 2.42 -23.54 -8.34
N ARG A 351 3.35 -22.78 -7.75
CA ARG A 351 3.96 -21.61 -8.39
C ARG A 351 4.83 -21.99 -9.59
N SER A 352 5.57 -23.08 -9.50
CA SER A 352 6.33 -23.65 -10.62
C SER A 352 5.43 -24.15 -11.75
N ILE A 353 4.30 -24.80 -11.43
CA ILE A 353 3.30 -25.21 -12.43
C ILE A 353 2.76 -23.99 -13.18
N LEU A 354 2.53 -22.88 -12.48
CA LEU A 354 2.09 -21.63 -13.12
C LEU A 354 3.15 -21.08 -14.09
N ILE A 355 4.44 -21.15 -13.75
CA ILE A 355 5.54 -20.80 -14.68
C ILE A 355 5.50 -21.68 -15.92
N LEU A 356 5.40 -23.00 -15.75
CA LEU A 356 5.32 -23.95 -16.86
C LEU A 356 4.15 -23.59 -17.80
N PHE A 357 2.98 -23.30 -17.22
CA PHE A 357 1.81 -22.90 -17.98
C PHE A 357 2.02 -21.59 -18.74
N ILE A 358 2.62 -20.57 -18.11
CA ILE A 358 2.97 -19.31 -18.77
C ILE A 358 3.91 -19.55 -19.96
N LEU A 359 4.97 -20.35 -19.78
CA LEU A 359 5.94 -20.63 -20.83
C LEU A 359 5.32 -21.38 -22.02
N ILE A 360 4.39 -22.31 -21.75
CA ILE A 360 3.64 -23.02 -22.81
C ILE A 360 2.74 -22.04 -23.58
N ILE A 361 2.02 -21.14 -22.89
CA ILE A 361 1.17 -20.12 -23.54
C ILE A 361 2.01 -19.14 -24.38
N LEU A 362 3.26 -18.89 -23.97
CA LEU A 362 4.22 -18.10 -24.74
C LEU A 362 4.89 -18.90 -25.88
N ASN A 363 4.42 -20.11 -26.18
CA ASN A 363 4.94 -21.01 -27.21
C ASN A 363 6.43 -21.36 -27.06
N MET A 364 6.94 -21.39 -25.83
CA MET A 364 8.30 -21.84 -25.55
C MET A 364 8.40 -23.37 -25.65
N HIS A 365 9.53 -23.86 -26.16
CA HIS A 365 9.77 -25.29 -26.35
C HIS A 365 9.62 -26.08 -25.04
N LEU A 366 8.88 -27.20 -25.05
CA LEU A 366 8.49 -27.93 -23.84
C LEU A 366 9.68 -28.33 -22.95
N PHE A 367 10.77 -28.84 -23.53
CA PHE A 367 11.96 -29.22 -22.76
C PHE A 367 12.62 -28.02 -22.07
N PHE A 368 12.64 -26.85 -22.72
CA PHE A 368 13.14 -25.62 -22.12
C PHE A 368 12.23 -25.18 -20.97
N SER A 369 10.91 -25.19 -21.20
CA SER A 369 9.90 -24.83 -20.20
C SER A 369 9.96 -25.70 -18.95
N LEU A 370 10.13 -27.02 -19.12
CA LEU A 370 10.33 -27.96 -18.02
C LEU A 370 11.64 -27.70 -17.28
N GLY A 371 12.74 -27.48 -18.00
CA GLY A 371 14.04 -27.16 -17.42
C GLY A 371 14.00 -25.92 -16.53
N VAL A 372 13.44 -24.81 -17.03
CA VAL A 372 13.26 -23.55 -16.26
C VAL A 372 12.38 -23.78 -15.03
N THR A 373 11.28 -24.53 -15.18
CA THR A 373 10.34 -24.82 -14.09
C THR A 373 10.98 -25.61 -12.96
N ILE A 374 11.73 -26.66 -13.30
CA ILE A 374 12.44 -27.51 -12.33
C ILE A 374 13.53 -26.70 -11.64
N LEU A 375 14.32 -25.94 -12.41
CA LEU A 375 15.39 -25.09 -11.86
C LEU A 375 14.82 -24.05 -10.88
N PHE A 376 13.72 -23.37 -11.24
CA PHE A 376 13.04 -22.41 -10.36
C PHE A 376 12.59 -23.07 -9.06
N LEU A 377 11.97 -24.26 -9.12
CA LEU A 377 11.53 -25.00 -7.94
C LEU A 377 12.73 -25.32 -7.03
N LEU A 378 13.78 -25.90 -7.60
CA LEU A 378 14.96 -26.32 -6.83
C LEU A 378 15.66 -25.13 -6.17
N ILE A 379 15.86 -24.03 -6.89
CA ILE A 379 16.47 -22.81 -6.33
C ILE A 379 15.64 -22.30 -5.14
N ASN A 380 14.33 -22.18 -5.29
CA ASN A 380 13.47 -21.65 -4.22
C ASN A 380 13.44 -22.56 -2.99
N LEU A 381 13.36 -23.88 -3.18
CA LEU A 381 13.41 -24.83 -2.07
C LEU A 381 14.77 -24.79 -1.36
N CYS A 382 15.88 -24.74 -2.12
CA CYS A 382 17.22 -24.59 -1.56
C CYS A 382 17.32 -23.31 -0.73
N LEU A 383 16.93 -22.15 -1.27
CA LEU A 383 16.98 -20.88 -0.55
C LEU A 383 16.16 -20.92 0.74
N PHE A 384 14.94 -21.46 0.70
CA PHE A 384 14.06 -21.52 1.86
C PHE A 384 14.59 -22.44 2.97
N TYR A 385 14.97 -23.68 2.62
CA TYR A 385 15.40 -24.67 3.61
C TYR A 385 16.83 -24.43 4.12
N PHE A 386 17.72 -23.85 3.30
CA PHE A 386 19.10 -23.56 3.71
C PHE A 386 19.17 -22.57 4.88
N GLU A 387 18.33 -21.53 4.88
CA GLU A 387 18.29 -20.56 5.99
C GLU A 387 17.62 -21.12 7.25
N LEU A 388 16.62 -21.99 7.10
CA LEU A 388 16.01 -22.69 8.22
C LEU A 388 17.02 -23.59 8.95
N LEU A 389 17.87 -24.30 8.20
CA LEU A 389 18.95 -25.12 8.76
C LEU A 389 19.98 -24.30 9.55
N LYS A 390 20.30 -23.08 9.09
CA LYS A 390 21.17 -22.15 9.84
C LYS A 390 20.53 -21.58 11.11
N SER A 391 19.19 -21.57 11.18
CA SER A 391 18.43 -20.96 12.27
C SER A 391 18.05 -21.91 13.41
N GLN A 392 18.38 -23.21 13.30
CA GLN A 392 18.23 -24.18 14.37
C GLN A 392 19.26 -23.88 15.47
N PRO A 393 18.87 -23.76 16.75
CA PRO A 393 19.84 -23.66 17.83
C PRO A 393 20.62 -24.97 17.96
N TYR A 394 21.94 -24.84 18.13
CA TYR A 394 22.81 -25.92 18.56
C TYR A 394 22.35 -26.37 19.97
N THR A 395 21.58 -27.44 20.08
CA THR A 395 21.50 -28.21 21.34
C THR A 395 22.40 -29.42 21.18
N PRO A 396 23.52 -29.45 21.92
CA PRO A 396 23.61 -30.48 22.95
C PRO A 396 24.36 -30.01 24.20
N SER A 397 23.72 -30.14 25.36
CA SER A 397 24.25 -31.02 26.39
C SER A 397 23.15 -31.34 27.40
N ILE A 398 22.76 -32.61 27.38
CA ILE A 398 22.21 -33.27 28.56
C ILE A 398 23.32 -33.15 29.62
N SER A 399 23.07 -32.37 30.67
CA SER A 399 23.83 -32.52 31.91
C SER A 399 23.10 -33.55 32.76
N VAL A 400 23.88 -34.55 33.15
CA VAL A 400 23.55 -35.76 33.92
C VAL A 400 22.96 -35.42 35.28
#